data_AF-A0A9N6Z138-F1
#
_entry.id   AF-A0A9N6Z138-F1
#
_cell.length_a   1.000
_cell.length_b   1.000
_cell.length_c   1.000
_cell.angle_alpha   90.00
_cell.angle_beta   90.00
_cell.angle_gamma   90.00
#
_symmetry.space_group_name_H-M   'P 1'
#
loop_
_entity.id
_entity.type
_entity.pdbx_description
1 polymer ?
#
loop_
_entity_poly.entity_id
_entity_poly.type
_entity_poly.pdbx_seq_one_letter_code
_entity_poly.pdbx_strand_id
1 'polypeptide(L)'
;MSDRSTDETTQTIAVIGCGNAKRDEASQARELYTSNYFALKLEYAEHFADRVVILSAEHGLVWSKRTIEPYDTTLDDCDRQVLVEEVSRSLRSPFTDHSHADEVLLLAGRDYASIYQDAIAHEDEIAFEPLGPQLNVVDVFAEADLGGIGEQMGWLRRAIDKDLRQPDGGETEQQTGLDRFGGRTVPVATDGGQHE
;
A
#
# COMPACT_ATOMS: atom_id res chain seq x y z
N MET A 1 -15.12 -33.35 -10.93
CA MET A 1 -15.23 -32.27 -9.95
C MET A 1 -14.18 -31.25 -10.34
N SER A 2 -14.65 -30.11 -10.82
CA SER A 2 -13.84 -29.16 -11.58
C SER A 2 -12.74 -28.57 -10.71
N ASP A 3 -11.54 -28.67 -11.26
CA ASP A 3 -10.32 -27.97 -10.90
C ASP A 3 -10.60 -26.47 -10.88
N ARG A 4 -10.69 -25.86 -9.69
CA ARG A 4 -10.85 -24.42 -9.55
C ARG A 4 -9.44 -23.83 -9.43
N SER A 5 -8.77 -23.74 -10.57
CA SER A 5 -7.69 -22.78 -10.77
C SER A 5 -8.33 -21.40 -10.89
N THR A 6 -8.59 -20.75 -9.75
CA THR A 6 -8.64 -19.29 -9.73
C THR A 6 -7.20 -18.82 -9.70
N ASP A 7 -6.80 -18.15 -10.77
CA ASP A 7 -5.77 -17.11 -10.68
C ASP A 7 -6.35 -16.07 -9.71
N GLU A 8 -6.07 -16.21 -8.41
CA GLU A 8 -6.53 -15.28 -7.38
C GLU A 8 -5.79 -13.96 -7.62
N THR A 9 -6.44 -13.01 -8.31
CA THR A 9 -5.88 -11.69 -8.55
C THR A 9 -5.78 -10.93 -7.23
N THR A 10 -4.59 -10.86 -6.65
CA THR A 10 -4.29 -10.11 -5.43
C THR A 10 -4.78 -8.66 -5.57
N GLN A 11 -5.66 -8.21 -4.69
CA GLN A 11 -6.18 -6.85 -4.65
C GLN A 11 -5.27 -5.94 -3.83
N THR A 12 -4.78 -4.88 -4.47
CA THR A 12 -3.81 -3.95 -3.89
C THR A 12 -4.43 -2.57 -3.71
N ILE A 13 -4.32 -2.01 -2.50
CA ILE A 13 -4.67 -0.62 -2.22
C ILE A 13 -3.40 0.19 -1.94
N ALA A 14 -3.22 1.31 -2.62
CA ALA A 14 -2.24 2.31 -2.21
C ALA A 14 -2.90 3.34 -1.29
N VAL A 15 -2.34 3.53 -0.09
CA VAL A 15 -2.76 4.56 0.87
C VAL A 15 -1.72 5.67 0.89
N ILE A 16 -2.10 6.86 0.40
CA ILE A 16 -1.21 8.01 0.29
C ILE A 16 -1.53 9.02 1.38
N GLY A 17 -0.54 9.41 2.20
CA GLY A 17 -0.71 10.53 3.14
C GLY A 17 -0.97 11.84 2.40
N CYS A 18 -1.94 12.64 2.87
CA CYS A 18 -2.32 13.91 2.23
C CYS A 18 -1.17 14.91 2.18
N GLY A 19 -1.23 15.84 1.22
CA GLY A 19 -0.25 16.92 1.05
C GLY A 19 -0.70 18.25 1.68
N ASN A 20 0.26 19.10 2.02
CA ASN A 20 -0.05 20.45 2.53
C ASN A 20 -0.57 21.37 1.41
N ALA A 21 0.15 21.41 0.28
CA ALA A 21 -0.19 22.25 -0.87
C ALA A 21 -1.42 21.68 -1.59
N LYS A 22 -2.45 22.51 -1.74
CA LYS A 22 -3.74 22.16 -2.35
C LYS A 22 -4.13 23.18 -3.42
N ARG A 23 -5.08 22.82 -4.29
CA ARG A 23 -5.79 23.76 -5.16
C ARG A 23 -6.71 24.66 -4.33
N ASP A 24 -7.20 25.74 -4.94
CA ASP A 24 -8.12 26.69 -4.30
C ASP A 24 -9.61 26.37 -4.59
N GLU A 25 -9.88 25.24 -5.26
CA GLU A 25 -11.23 24.84 -5.67
C GLU A 25 -11.46 23.34 -5.45
N ALA A 26 -12.73 22.97 -5.28
CA ALA A 26 -13.16 21.59 -5.17
C ALA A 26 -12.62 20.75 -6.33
N SER A 27 -11.95 19.65 -6.01
CA SER A 27 -11.30 18.78 -6.98
C SER A 27 -11.40 17.34 -6.53
N GLN A 28 -11.18 16.38 -7.44
CA GLN A 28 -10.95 15.00 -7.02
C GLN A 28 -9.77 14.96 -6.05
N ALA A 29 -9.85 14.12 -5.02
CA ALA A 29 -8.84 14.08 -3.96
C ALA A 29 -7.42 13.83 -4.51
N ARG A 30 -7.28 13.03 -5.58
CA ARG A 30 -6.00 12.80 -6.29
C ARG A 30 -5.44 14.03 -7.01
N GLU A 31 -6.30 15.00 -7.31
CA GLU A 31 -5.94 16.23 -8.02
C GLU A 31 -5.88 17.45 -7.09
N LEU A 32 -6.42 17.32 -5.87
CA LEU A 32 -6.46 18.40 -4.91
C LEU A 32 -5.03 18.83 -4.51
N TYR A 33 -4.13 17.87 -4.27
CA TYR A 33 -2.79 18.13 -3.77
C TYR A 33 -1.80 18.43 -4.90
N THR A 34 -1.06 19.52 -4.77
CA THR A 34 -0.28 20.11 -5.89
C THR A 34 1.23 19.95 -5.75
N SER A 35 1.71 19.34 -4.67
CA SER A 35 3.15 19.16 -4.45
C SER A 35 3.74 18.07 -5.36
N ASN A 36 4.99 18.26 -5.80
CA ASN A 36 5.71 17.26 -6.59
C ASN A 36 5.85 15.93 -5.85
N TYR A 37 6.03 15.98 -4.52
CA TYR A 37 6.11 14.79 -3.69
C TYR A 37 4.79 14.00 -3.69
N PHE A 38 3.64 14.68 -3.59
CA PHE A 38 2.35 14.02 -3.70
C PHE A 38 2.14 13.42 -5.09
N ALA A 39 2.45 14.18 -6.15
CA ALA A 39 2.33 13.72 -7.53
C ALA A 39 3.14 12.44 -7.78
N LEU A 40 4.36 12.36 -7.25
CA LEU A 40 5.19 11.16 -7.40
C LEU A 40 4.67 9.95 -6.61
N LYS A 41 4.10 10.18 -5.40
CA LYS A 41 3.40 9.11 -4.66
C LYS A 41 2.17 8.61 -5.42
N LEU A 42 1.44 9.50 -6.08
CA LEU A 42 0.30 9.14 -6.92
C LEU A 42 0.74 8.35 -8.16
N GLU A 43 1.80 8.77 -8.85
CA GLU A 43 2.37 8.03 -9.99
C GLU A 43 2.76 6.60 -9.57
N TYR A 44 3.45 6.45 -8.44
CA TYR A 44 3.77 5.15 -7.87
C TYR A 44 2.52 4.32 -7.57
N ALA A 45 1.54 4.92 -6.90
CA ALA A 45 0.30 4.25 -6.52
C ALA A 45 -0.50 3.77 -7.73
N GLU A 46 -0.61 4.59 -8.78
CA GLU A 46 -1.30 4.23 -10.03
C GLU A 46 -0.53 3.16 -10.83
N HIS A 47 0.79 3.04 -10.63
CA HIS A 47 1.61 2.02 -11.27
C HIS A 47 1.51 0.65 -10.57
N PHE A 48 1.43 0.61 -9.24
CA PHE A 48 1.55 -0.63 -8.46
C PHE A 48 0.28 -1.11 -7.75
N ALA A 49 -0.80 -0.32 -7.72
CA ALA A 49 -2.02 -0.66 -7.00
C ALA A 49 -3.29 -0.54 -7.86
N ASP A 50 -4.29 -1.36 -7.54
CA ASP A 50 -5.59 -1.36 -8.23
C ASP A 50 -6.47 -0.17 -7.80
N ARG A 51 -6.25 0.32 -6.57
CA ARG A 51 -7.03 1.40 -5.96
C ARG A 51 -6.14 2.35 -5.19
N VAL A 52 -6.43 3.64 -5.33
CA VAL A 52 -5.76 4.70 -4.57
C VAL A 52 -6.72 5.32 -3.56
N VAL A 53 -6.28 5.37 -2.31
CA VAL A 53 -6.95 5.97 -1.15
C VAL A 53 -6.01 7.02 -0.55
N ILE A 54 -6.57 8.13 -0.10
CA ILE A 54 -5.84 9.22 0.55
C ILE A 54 -6.14 9.20 2.03
N LEU A 55 -5.10 9.15 2.84
CA LEU A 55 -5.16 9.33 4.29
C LEU A 55 -5.04 10.82 4.60
N SER A 56 -6.14 11.41 5.07
CA SER A 56 -6.33 12.83 5.34
C SER A 56 -6.56 13.08 6.83
N ALA A 57 -5.96 14.14 7.36
CA ALA A 57 -6.25 14.62 8.72
C ALA A 57 -7.70 15.07 8.90
N GLU A 58 -8.35 15.59 7.85
CA GLU A 58 -9.73 16.11 7.95
C GLU A 58 -10.80 15.06 7.66
N HIS A 59 -10.47 14.06 6.85
CA HIS A 59 -11.48 13.17 6.26
C HIS A 59 -11.23 11.69 6.55
N GLY A 60 -10.21 11.34 7.34
CA GLY A 60 -9.80 9.96 7.54
C GLY A 60 -9.31 9.34 6.24
N LEU A 61 -10.03 8.34 5.70
CA LEU A 61 -9.70 7.74 4.41
C LEU A 61 -10.65 8.21 3.30
N VAL A 62 -10.07 8.67 2.20
CA VAL A 62 -10.82 9.23 1.07
C VAL A 62 -10.43 8.52 -0.22
N TRP A 63 -11.42 8.04 -0.97
CA TRP A 63 -11.18 7.53 -2.31
C TRP A 63 -10.64 8.62 -3.23
N SER A 64 -9.57 8.32 -3.97
CA SER A 64 -8.85 9.23 -4.87
C SER A 64 -9.74 10.01 -5.85
N LYS A 65 -10.86 9.44 -6.30
CA LYS A 65 -11.78 10.07 -7.28
C LYS A 65 -12.93 10.84 -6.63
N ARG A 66 -13.07 10.83 -5.30
CA ARG A 66 -14.07 11.63 -4.58
C ARG A 66 -13.70 13.10 -4.72
N THR A 67 -14.68 13.94 -5.08
CA THR A 67 -14.51 15.41 -5.07
C THR A 67 -14.60 15.92 -3.63
N ILE A 68 -13.62 16.73 -3.22
CA ILE A 68 -13.52 17.35 -1.90
C ILE A 68 -13.09 18.82 -2.04
N GLU A 69 -13.53 19.66 -1.11
CA GLU A 69 -13.13 21.07 -1.01
C GLU A 69 -11.69 21.18 -0.49
N PRO A 70 -10.96 22.28 -0.80
CA PRO A 70 -9.69 22.56 -0.15
C PRO A 70 -9.89 22.87 1.33
N TYR A 71 -8.88 22.53 2.13
CA TYR A 71 -8.94 22.61 3.58
C TYR A 71 -7.57 22.84 4.22
N ASP A 72 -7.57 23.28 5.48
CA ASP A 72 -6.36 23.69 6.22
C ASP A 72 -6.08 22.86 7.49
N THR A 73 -6.83 21.78 7.71
CA THR A 73 -6.59 20.85 8.83
C THR A 73 -5.29 20.06 8.63
N THR A 74 -4.43 20.10 9.64
CA THR A 74 -3.21 19.31 9.75
C THR A 74 -3.33 18.26 10.86
N LEU A 75 -2.38 17.32 10.95
CA LEU A 75 -2.37 16.36 12.06
C LEU A 75 -2.27 17.03 13.44
N ASP A 76 -1.61 18.18 13.54
CA ASP A 76 -1.44 18.92 14.79
C ASP A 76 -2.75 19.53 15.30
N ASP A 77 -3.75 19.69 14.42
CA ASP A 77 -5.08 20.20 14.75
C ASP A 77 -6.05 19.10 15.23
N CYS A 78 -5.67 17.84 15.05
CA CYS A 78 -6.53 16.69 15.32
C CYS A 78 -6.25 16.07 16.70
N ASP A 79 -7.32 15.67 17.39
CA ASP A 79 -7.17 14.70 18.46
C ASP A 79 -6.83 13.34 17.83
N ARG A 80 -5.68 12.78 18.23
CA ARG A 80 -5.18 11.53 17.66
C ARG A 80 -6.16 10.37 17.82
N GLN A 81 -6.82 10.26 18.96
CA GLN A 81 -7.75 9.15 19.20
C GLN A 81 -8.99 9.30 18.31
N VAL A 82 -9.53 10.52 18.20
CA VAL A 82 -10.64 10.81 17.29
C VAL A 82 -10.27 10.47 15.84
N LEU A 83 -9.07 10.85 15.40
CA LEU A 83 -8.61 10.55 14.05
C LEU A 83 -8.44 9.04 13.81
N VAL A 84 -7.91 8.29 14.79
CA VAL A 84 -7.84 6.82 14.71
C VAL A 84 -9.23 6.20 14.54
N GLU A 85 -10.21 6.65 15.32
CA GLU A 85 -11.61 6.18 15.22
C GLU A 85 -12.24 6.54 13.86
N GLU A 86 -11.93 7.72 13.31
CA GLU A 86 -12.39 8.15 11.98
C GLU A 86 -11.77 7.33 10.85
N VAL A 87 -10.46 7.08 10.92
CA VAL A 87 -9.75 6.23 9.95
C VAL A 87 -10.27 4.79 10.04
N SER A 88 -10.41 4.23 11.25
CA SER A 88 -10.94 2.88 11.49
C SER A 88 -12.31 2.70 10.86
N ARG A 89 -13.25 3.62 11.14
CA ARG A 89 -14.59 3.61 10.53
C ARG A 89 -14.55 3.65 9.00
N SER A 90 -13.54 4.31 8.45
CA SER A 90 -13.37 4.45 7.00
C SER A 90 -12.74 3.22 6.36
N LEU A 91 -12.12 2.29 7.10
CA LEU A 91 -11.49 1.09 6.52
C LEU A 91 -12.48 0.22 5.74
N ARG A 92 -13.72 0.10 6.21
CA ARG A 92 -14.79 -0.70 5.57
C ARG A 92 -15.81 0.10 4.75
N SER A 93 -15.57 1.40 4.57
CA SER A 93 -16.46 2.20 3.73
C SER A 93 -16.44 1.64 2.29
N PRO A 94 -17.59 1.61 1.57
CA PRO A 94 -17.67 1.04 0.22
C PRO A 94 -16.75 1.75 -0.80
N PHE A 95 -16.21 2.93 -0.46
CA PHE A 95 -15.31 3.70 -1.32
C PHE A 95 -13.82 3.41 -1.06
N THR A 96 -13.49 2.90 0.13
CA THR A 96 -12.12 2.70 0.61
C THR A 96 -11.87 1.27 1.07
N ASP A 97 -12.88 0.40 0.99
CA ASP A 97 -12.97 -0.97 1.47
C ASP A 97 -11.66 -1.76 1.44
N HIS A 98 -11.11 -1.99 2.63
CA HIS A 98 -9.92 -2.79 2.91
C HIS A 98 -10.25 -4.26 3.21
N SER A 99 -11.53 -4.63 3.35
CA SER A 99 -11.93 -6.00 3.72
C SER A 99 -11.73 -7.02 2.59
N HIS A 100 -11.50 -6.52 1.38
CA HIS A 100 -11.22 -7.31 0.18
C HIS A 100 -9.84 -7.02 -0.40
N ALA A 101 -8.99 -6.29 0.34
CA ALA A 101 -7.60 -6.08 -0.05
C ALA A 101 -6.74 -7.19 0.54
N ASP A 102 -5.83 -7.71 -0.28
CA ASP A 102 -4.79 -8.62 0.16
C ASP A 102 -3.56 -7.84 0.64
N GLU A 103 -3.34 -6.65 0.06
CA GLU A 103 -2.18 -5.82 0.36
C GLU A 103 -2.47 -4.32 0.33
N VAL A 104 -1.79 -3.59 1.22
CA VAL A 104 -1.72 -2.14 1.28
C VAL A 104 -0.29 -1.66 1.08
N LEU A 105 -0.08 -0.83 0.06
CA LEU A 105 1.14 -0.04 -0.11
C LEU A 105 0.95 1.32 0.59
N LEU A 106 1.56 1.47 1.76
CA LEU A 106 1.43 2.67 2.58
C LEU A 106 2.52 3.69 2.22
N LEU A 107 2.09 4.82 1.64
CA LEU A 107 2.91 5.92 1.14
C LEU A 107 2.66 7.17 2.00
N ALA A 108 2.95 7.05 3.29
CA ALA A 108 2.67 8.08 4.28
C ALA A 108 3.89 8.33 5.19
N GLY A 109 4.03 9.56 5.68
CA GLY A 109 5.05 9.87 6.69
C GLY A 109 4.76 9.15 8.01
N ARG A 110 5.77 9.04 8.88
CA ARG A 110 5.71 8.23 10.12
C ARG A 110 4.47 8.48 10.98
N ASP A 111 4.09 9.74 11.17
CA ASP A 111 2.95 10.08 12.02
C ASP A 111 1.64 9.54 11.44
N TYR A 112 1.41 9.76 10.15
CA TYR A 112 0.28 9.18 9.42
C TYR A 112 0.32 7.66 9.40
N ALA A 113 1.49 7.05 9.22
CA ALA A 113 1.63 5.60 9.23
C ALA A 113 1.23 5.00 10.58
N SER A 114 1.65 5.64 11.69
CA SER A 114 1.25 5.22 13.04
C SER A 114 -0.26 5.29 13.28
N ILE A 115 -0.93 6.33 12.76
CA ILE A 115 -2.39 6.48 12.86
C ILE A 115 -3.10 5.37 12.08
N TYR A 116 -2.61 5.05 10.89
CA TYR A 116 -3.20 4.01 10.05
C TYR A 116 -3.06 2.62 10.70
N GLN A 117 -1.89 2.31 11.26
CA GLN A 117 -1.66 1.05 11.99
C GLN A 117 -2.58 0.93 13.21
N ASP A 118 -2.69 2.00 14.00
CA ASP A 118 -3.58 2.02 15.16
C ASP A 118 -5.05 1.90 14.77
N ALA A 119 -5.45 2.45 13.62
CA ALA A 119 -6.81 2.30 13.12
C ALA A 119 -7.13 0.86 12.69
N ILE A 120 -6.16 0.13 12.11
CA ILE A 120 -6.31 -1.31 11.82
C ILE A 120 -6.42 -2.09 13.13
N ALA A 121 -5.54 -1.82 14.09
CA ALA A 121 -5.58 -2.51 15.39
C ALA A 121 -6.91 -2.24 16.12
N HIS A 122 -7.40 -1.01 16.10
CA HIS A 122 -8.68 -0.65 16.69
C HIS A 122 -9.85 -1.37 15.99
N GLU A 123 -9.85 -1.44 14.66
CA GLU A 123 -10.85 -2.18 13.90
C GLU A 123 -10.81 -3.68 14.22
N ASP A 124 -9.62 -4.28 14.34
CA ASP A 124 -9.44 -5.70 14.67
C ASP A 124 -9.94 -6.05 16.09
N GLU A 125 -9.87 -5.10 17.03
CA GLU A 125 -10.39 -5.29 18.39
C GLU A 125 -11.92 -5.34 18.45
N ILE A 126 -12.60 -4.62 17.55
CA ILE A 126 -14.06 -4.43 17.60
C ILE A 126 -14.83 -5.23 16.54
N ALA A 127 -14.18 -5.59 15.43
CA ALA A 127 -14.82 -6.29 14.32
C ALA A 127 -14.95 -7.80 14.56
N PHE A 128 -16.02 -8.38 14.02
CA PHE A 128 -16.21 -9.84 14.06
C PHE A 128 -15.17 -10.58 13.18
N GLU A 129 -14.76 -9.96 12.07
CA GLU A 129 -13.75 -10.48 11.14
C GLU A 129 -12.58 -9.48 11.08
N PRO A 130 -11.44 -9.73 11.75
CA PRO A 130 -10.31 -8.81 11.74
C PRO A 130 -9.68 -8.71 10.35
N LEU A 131 -9.19 -7.52 10.02
CA LEU A 131 -8.46 -7.21 8.79
C LEU A 131 -6.99 -7.65 8.90
N GLY A 132 -6.32 -7.34 10.01
CA GLY A 132 -4.87 -7.50 10.15
C GLY A 132 -4.31 -8.89 9.82
N PRO A 133 -4.96 -10.02 10.19
CA PRO A 133 -4.47 -11.35 9.84
C PRO A 133 -4.49 -11.68 8.34
N GLN A 134 -5.25 -10.92 7.55
CA GLN A 134 -5.47 -11.16 6.11
C GLN A 134 -4.87 -10.04 5.24
N LEU A 135 -4.67 -8.85 5.81
CA LEU A 135 -4.21 -7.67 5.10
C LEU A 135 -2.69 -7.46 5.30
N ASN A 136 -1.90 -7.65 4.24
CA ASN A 136 -0.48 -7.32 4.26
C ASN A 136 -0.29 -5.79 4.16
N VAL A 137 0.26 -5.13 5.17
CA VAL A 137 0.54 -3.68 5.10
C VAL A 137 2.03 -3.44 4.95
N VAL A 138 2.43 -2.92 3.79
CA VAL A 138 3.81 -2.59 3.42
C VAL A 138 4.03 -1.10 3.62
N ASP A 139 4.80 -0.72 4.65
CA ASP A 139 5.25 0.66 4.82
C ASP A 139 6.45 0.91 3.90
N VAL A 140 6.15 1.46 2.72
CA VAL A 140 7.11 1.65 1.63
C VAL A 140 8.30 2.52 2.05
N PHE A 141 8.11 3.47 2.95
CA PHE A 141 9.19 4.36 3.38
C PHE A 141 9.97 3.82 4.57
N ALA A 142 9.30 3.12 5.50
CA ALA A 142 9.99 2.46 6.60
C ALA A 142 10.86 1.30 6.11
N GLU A 143 10.37 0.49 5.18
CA GLU A 143 11.11 -0.67 4.66
C GLU A 143 12.34 -0.31 3.82
N ALA A 144 12.30 0.85 3.15
CA ALA A 144 13.45 1.34 2.39
C ALA A 144 14.47 2.11 3.26
N ASP A 145 14.26 2.19 4.58
CA ASP A 145 15.08 2.99 5.52
C ASP A 145 15.25 4.46 5.05
N LEU A 146 14.17 5.05 4.53
CA LEU A 146 14.21 6.38 3.92
C LEU A 146 13.82 7.44 4.94
N GLY A 147 14.80 8.23 5.39
CA GLY A 147 14.57 9.30 6.35
C GLY A 147 13.99 10.56 5.72
N GLY A 148 14.64 11.06 4.66
CA GLY A 148 14.32 12.36 4.06
C GLY A 148 13.34 12.29 2.89
N ILE A 149 12.53 13.36 2.70
CA ILE A 149 11.62 13.50 1.54
C ILE A 149 12.39 13.31 0.22
N GLY A 150 13.62 13.82 0.11
CA GLY A 150 14.44 13.66 -1.10
C GLY A 150 14.84 12.20 -1.37
N GLU A 151 15.16 11.43 -0.33
CA GLU A 151 15.50 10.01 -0.44
C GLU A 151 14.26 9.19 -0.83
N GLN A 152 13.12 9.48 -0.21
CA GLN A 152 11.82 8.91 -0.55
C GLN A 152 11.45 9.16 -2.00
N MET A 153 11.56 10.40 -2.47
CA MET A 153 11.31 10.74 -3.87
C MET A 153 12.28 10.02 -4.83
N GLY A 154 13.57 10.00 -4.49
CA GLY A 154 14.57 9.30 -5.29
C GLY A 154 14.30 7.80 -5.39
N TRP A 155 13.84 7.18 -4.30
CA TRP A 155 13.44 5.79 -4.27
C TRP A 155 12.19 5.53 -5.09
N LEU A 156 11.11 6.32 -4.90
CA LEU A 156 9.85 6.18 -5.66
C LEU A 156 10.11 6.26 -7.17
N ARG A 157 10.97 7.19 -7.60
CA ARG A 157 11.34 7.30 -9.01
C ARG A 157 12.04 6.06 -9.52
N ARG A 158 13.05 5.56 -8.78
CA ARG A 158 13.75 4.31 -9.14
C ARG A 158 12.81 3.12 -9.15
N ALA A 159 11.87 3.07 -8.22
CA ALA A 159 10.90 2.01 -8.09
C ALA A 159 9.99 1.94 -9.32
N ILE A 160 9.42 3.08 -9.74
CA ILE A 160 8.65 3.19 -10.98
C ILE A 160 9.50 2.80 -12.20
N ASP A 161 10.72 3.36 -12.32
CA ASP A 161 11.60 3.11 -13.47
C ASP A 161 12.07 1.66 -13.60
N LYS A 162 12.17 0.94 -12.47
CA LYS A 162 12.67 -0.44 -12.42
C LYS A 162 11.59 -1.48 -12.10
N ASP A 163 10.33 -1.06 -12.01
CA ASP A 163 9.20 -1.91 -11.65
C ASP A 163 9.39 -2.63 -10.29
N LEU A 164 9.93 -1.91 -9.29
CA LEU A 164 10.15 -2.40 -7.94
C LEU A 164 8.98 -2.01 -7.04
N ARG A 165 8.09 -2.95 -6.74
CA ARG A 165 6.83 -2.71 -6.03
C ARG A 165 6.97 -2.43 -4.53
N GLN A 166 8.08 -2.85 -3.94
CA GLN A 166 8.42 -2.58 -2.54
C GLN A 166 9.94 -2.66 -2.36
N PRO A 167 10.48 -2.10 -1.28
CA PRO A 167 11.90 -2.21 -0.98
C PRO A 167 12.25 -3.69 -0.74
N ASP A 168 13.46 -4.11 -1.09
CA ASP A 168 13.98 -5.39 -0.60
C ASP A 168 14.13 -5.22 0.91
N GLY A 169 13.10 -5.63 1.69
CA GLY A 169 13.08 -5.50 3.14
C GLY A 169 14.41 -6.01 3.68
N GLY A 170 15.20 -5.11 4.29
CA GLY A 170 16.64 -5.28 4.44
C GLY A 170 17.05 -6.62 5.08
N GLU A 171 17.32 -7.63 4.26
CA GLU A 171 18.34 -8.61 4.59
C GLU A 171 19.66 -7.88 4.37
N THR A 172 20.28 -7.45 5.47
CA THR A 172 21.68 -7.03 5.52
C THR A 172 22.48 -7.82 4.48
N GLU A 173 23.09 -7.14 3.50
CA GLU A 173 24.03 -7.72 2.55
C GLU A 173 25.27 -8.25 3.31
N GLN A 174 25.14 -9.39 4.00
CA GLN A 174 26.21 -10.26 4.41
C GLN A 174 25.68 -11.69 4.36
N GLN A 175 26.21 -12.44 3.38
CA GLN A 175 25.84 -13.80 2.96
C GLN A 175 24.57 -13.83 2.10
N THR A 176 24.68 -14.00 0.80
CA THR A 176 25.11 -15.28 0.23
C THR A 176 25.68 -15.10 -1.17
N GLY A 177 26.96 -15.42 -1.32
CA GLY A 177 27.39 -16.09 -2.53
C GLY A 177 26.80 -17.49 -2.52
N LEU A 178 26.29 -17.90 -3.69
CA LEU A 178 25.92 -19.26 -4.06
C LEU A 178 24.53 -19.77 -3.62
N ASP A 179 23.84 -20.33 -4.63
CA ASP A 179 22.71 -21.26 -4.56
C ASP A 179 21.28 -20.72 -4.41
N ARG A 180 20.74 -20.17 -5.50
CA ARG A 180 19.32 -20.34 -5.87
C ARG A 180 19.13 -20.56 -7.39
N PHE A 181 19.75 -21.59 -7.93
CA PHE A 181 19.28 -22.27 -9.14
C PHE A 181 19.08 -23.75 -8.84
N GLY A 182 17.83 -24.19 -8.79
CA GLY A 182 17.55 -25.62 -8.64
C GLY A 182 16.08 -25.90 -8.37
N GLY A 183 15.31 -26.14 -9.43
CA GLY A 183 13.94 -26.62 -9.25
C GLY A 183 13.05 -26.64 -10.49
N ARG A 184 13.59 -26.73 -11.71
CA ARG A 184 12.76 -27.06 -12.89
C ARG A 184 12.95 -28.54 -13.19
N THR A 185 12.00 -29.34 -12.72
CA THR A 185 11.89 -30.77 -13.00
C THR A 185 11.68 -30.98 -14.51
N VAL A 186 12.53 -31.82 -15.11
CA VAL A 186 12.34 -32.35 -16.46
C VAL A 186 11.71 -33.74 -16.31
N PRO A 187 10.66 -34.10 -17.05
CA PRO A 187 10.07 -35.42 -16.96
C PRO A 187 11.00 -36.46 -17.61
N VAL A 188 11.32 -37.52 -16.88
CA VAL A 188 11.97 -38.72 -17.44
C VAL A 188 10.92 -39.53 -18.17
N ALA A 189 11.16 -39.78 -19.45
CA ALA A 189 10.40 -40.69 -20.27
C ALA A 189 10.71 -42.14 -19.86
N THR A 190 9.68 -42.90 -19.52
CA THR A 190 9.72 -44.36 -19.47
C THR A 190 9.71 -44.89 -20.91
N ASP A 191 10.75 -45.61 -21.31
CA ASP A 191 10.64 -46.56 -22.41
C ASP A 191 11.17 -47.93 -21.96
N GLY A 192 10.23 -48.86 -21.84
CA GLY A 192 10.50 -50.26 -21.57
C GLY A 192 10.44 -51.02 -22.90
N GLY A 193 11.61 -51.26 -23.49
CA GLY A 193 11.79 -52.11 -24.66
C GLY A 193 12.48 -53.41 -24.29
N GLN A 194 11.72 -54.51 -24.30
CA GLN A 194 12.20 -55.89 -24.17
C GLN A 194 13.03 -56.28 -25.40
N HIS A 195 14.14 -56.99 -25.22
CA HIS A 195 14.76 -57.79 -26.27
C HIS A 195 15.27 -59.12 -25.72
N GLU A 196 14.70 -60.18 -26.32
CA GLU A 196 15.21 -61.54 -26.56
C GLU A 196 15.28 -62.56 -25.40
#